data_AF-A0A0F9C2G4-F1
#
_entry.id   AF-A0A0F9C2G4-F1
#
_cell.length_a   1.000
_cell.length_b   1.000
_cell.length_c   1.000
_cell.angle_alpha   90.00
_cell.angle_beta   90.00
_cell.angle_gamma   90.00
#
_symmetry.space_group_name_H-M   'P 1'
#
loop_
_entity.id
_entity.type
_entity.pdbx_description
1 polymer ?
#
loop_
_entity_poly.entity_id
_entity_poly.type
_entity_poly.pdbx_seq_one_letter_code
_entity_poly.pdbx_strand_id
1 'polypeptide(L)' 'MPIIDLTDQFRFPRLGKIKLGEKVDPGGGKSPYPRATPHFVVADERVREVFGDKPTDLLIAFPTDDPEMFAST' A
#
# COMPACT_ATOMS: atom_id res chain seq x y z
N MET A 1 -0.60 19.88 21.30
CA MET A 1 -1.68 19.33 22.13
C MET A 1 -2.44 18.32 21.30
N PRO A 2 -2.79 17.13 21.84
CA PRO A 2 -3.67 16.22 21.13
C PRO A 2 -5.03 16.89 20.89
N ILE A 3 -5.62 16.63 19.72
CA ILE A 3 -6.98 17.06 19.41
C ILE A 3 -7.90 16.00 20.02
N ILE A 4 -8.73 16.44 20.96
CA ILE A 4 -9.81 15.64 21.57
C ILE A 4 -10.68 15.09 20.44
N ASP A 5 -11.08 13.82 20.51
CA ASP A 5 -11.85 13.07 19.50
C ASP A 5 -11.12 12.63 18.22
N LEU A 6 -9.92 13.13 17.92
CA LEU A 6 -9.10 12.66 16.79
C LEU A 6 -7.96 11.73 17.24
N THR A 7 -7.43 11.99 18.44
CA THR A 7 -6.29 11.26 19.00
C THR A 7 -6.73 9.94 19.65
N ASP A 8 -7.96 9.90 20.18
CA ASP A 8 -8.52 8.75 20.90
C ASP A 8 -9.08 7.66 19.96
N GLN A 9 -9.14 7.95 18.65
CA GLN A 9 -9.62 7.00 17.66
C GLN A 9 -8.61 5.86 17.46
N PHE A 10 -9.09 4.63 17.58
CA PHE A 10 -8.29 3.45 17.26
C PHE A 10 -7.96 3.43 15.77
N ARG A 11 -6.66 3.40 15.44
CA ARG A 11 -6.18 3.31 14.07
C ARG A 11 -5.51 1.97 13.83
N PHE A 12 -5.93 1.29 12.77
CA PHE A 12 -5.23 0.10 12.32
C PHE A 12 -3.78 0.47 11.96
N PRO A 13 -2.79 -0.33 12.41
CA PRO A 13 -1.40 -0.10 12.06
C PRO A 13 -1.22 -0.27 10.55
N ARG A 14 -0.55 0.70 9.91
CA ARG A 14 -0.18 0.58 8.50
C ARG A 14 0.95 -0.43 8.39
N LEU A 15 0.63 -1.63 7.92
CA LEU A 15 1.61 -2.71 7.81
C LEU A 15 2.61 -2.48 6.68
N GLY A 16 2.21 -1.83 5.59
CA GLY A 16 3.11 -1.55 4.48
C GLY A 16 2.46 -0.79 3.34
N LYS A 17 3.12 -0.83 2.18
CA LYS A 17 2.64 -0.25 0.92
C LYS A 17 2.63 -1.33 -0.14
N ILE A 18 1.56 -1.38 -0.92
CA ILE A 18 1.50 -2.15 -2.16
C ILE A 18 1.88 -1.21 -3.30
N LYS A 19 2.85 -1.60 -4.14
CA LYS A 19 3.29 -0.78 -5.28
C LYS A 19 2.78 -1.40 -6.58
N LEU A 20 2.47 -0.54 -7.56
CA LEU A 20 2.00 -0.93 -8.90
C LEU A 20 3.14 -1.11 -9.92
N GLY A 21 4.39 -1.05 -9.45
CA GLY A 21 5.54 -1.03 -10.31
C GLY A 21 6.86 -0.97 -9.54
N GLU A 22 7.94 -1.11 -10.31
CA GLU A 22 9.31 -1.08 -9.82
C GLU A 22 10.01 0.21 -10.24
N LYS A 23 11.02 0.61 -9.47
CA LYS A 23 11.91 1.71 -9.84
C LYS A 23 13.08 1.09 -10.61
N VAL A 24 13.20 1.45 -11.88
CA VAL A 24 14.28 0.97 -12.75
C VAL A 24 15.44 1.94 -12.68
N ASP A 25 16.64 1.42 -12.42
CA ASP A 25 17.90 2.13 -12.60
C ASP A 25 18.51 1.75 -13.96
N PRO A 26 18.47 2.64 -14.97
CA PRO A 26 19.01 2.35 -16.29
C PRO A 26 20.55 2.33 -16.35
N GLY A 27 21.26 2.67 -15.27
CA GLY A 27 22.71 2.79 -15.24
C GLY A 27 23.26 3.96 -16.07
N GLY A 28 24.58 4.10 -16.09
CA GLY A 28 25.27 5.09 -16.95
C GLY A 28 24.96 6.55 -16.61
N GLY A 29 24.69 6.87 -15.34
CA GLY A 29 24.43 8.24 -14.87
C GLY A 29 23.04 8.80 -15.24
N LYS A 30 22.16 7.97 -15.79
CA LYS A 30 20.77 8.35 -16.13
C LYS A 30 19.88 8.29 -14.89
N SER A 31 18.91 9.20 -14.82
CA SER A 31 17.95 9.22 -13.72
C SER A 31 17.06 7.97 -13.71
N PRO A 32 16.78 7.39 -12.53
CA PRO A 32 15.88 6.26 -12.41
C PRO A 32 14.43 6.67 -12.69
N TYR A 33 13.64 5.73 -13.21
CA TYR A 33 12.24 5.98 -13.60
C TYR A 33 11.30 4.85 -13.14
N PRO A 34 10.00 5.13 -12.95
CA PRO A 34 9.03 4.11 -12.59
C PRO A 34 8.66 3.24 -13.80
N ARG A 35 8.54 1.94 -13.60
CA ARG A 35 8.03 0.98 -14.58
C ARG A 35 6.86 0.21 -13.99
N ALA A 36 5.73 0.23 -14.68
CA ALA A 36 4.56 -0.55 -14.30
C ALA A 36 4.83 -2.06 -14.42
N THR A 37 4.33 -2.83 -13.46
CA THR A 37 4.38 -4.30 -13.47
C THR A 37 2.96 -4.86 -13.62
N PRO A 38 2.78 -6.02 -14.25
CA PRO A 38 1.46 -6.66 -14.37
C PRO A 38 0.97 -7.31 -13.06
N HIS A 39 1.79 -7.27 -12.01
CA HIS A 39 1.52 -7.80 -10.69
C HIS A 39 1.83 -6.73 -9.64
N PHE A 40 1.24 -6.88 -8.46
CA PHE A 40 1.52 -6.03 -7.32
C PHE A 40 2.91 -6.34 -6.75
N VAL A 41 3.68 -5.30 -6.48
CA VAL A 41 4.96 -5.41 -5.77
C VAL A 41 4.67 -5.25 -4.28
N VAL A 42 4.68 -6.39 -3.59
CA VAL A 42 4.36 -6.53 -2.17
C VAL A 42 5.64 -6.51 -1.34
N ALA A 43 5.76 -5.54 -0.44
CA ALA A 43 6.93 -5.43 0.44
C ALA A 43 6.78 -6.21 1.76
N ASP A 44 5.54 -6.50 2.19
CA ASP A 44 5.26 -7.19 3.46
C ASP A 44 5.25 -8.71 3.26
N GLU A 45 6.04 -9.43 4.06
CA GLU A 45 6.21 -10.88 3.97
C GLU A 45 4.90 -11.64 4.26
N ARG A 46 4.08 -11.16 5.21
CA ARG A 46 2.81 -11.83 5.56
C ARG A 46 1.82 -11.81 4.40
N VAL A 47 1.86 -10.77 3.58
CA VAL A 47 1.02 -10.68 2.38
C VAL A 47 1.57 -11.63 1.29
N ARG A 48 2.89 -11.76 1.16
CA ARG A 48 3.51 -12.73 0.22
C ARG A 48 3.25 -14.18 0.62
N GLU A 49 3.19 -14.49 1.91
CA GLU A 49 2.84 -15.83 2.41
C GLU A 49 1.43 -16.26 1.98
N VAL A 50 0.49 -15.31 1.94
CA VAL A 50 -0.92 -15.59 1.59
C VAL A 50 -1.17 -15.54 0.08
N PHE A 51 -0.62 -14.52 -0.62
CA PHE A 51 -0.92 -14.24 -2.03
C PHE A 51 0.21 -14.62 -3.00
N GLY A 52 1.36 -15.05 -2.50
CA GLY A 52 2.56 -15.35 -3.28
C GLY A 52 3.41 -14.12 -3.62
N ASP A 53 4.46 -14.34 -4.41
CA ASP A 53 5.47 -13.30 -4.71
C ASP A 53 5.04 -12.25 -5.73
N LYS A 54 4.14 -12.63 -6.65
CA LYS A 54 3.70 -11.78 -7.77
C LYS A 54 2.18 -11.86 -7.94
N PRO A 55 1.40 -11.45 -6.95
CA PRO A 55 -0.05 -11.52 -7.05
C PRO A 55 -0.58 -10.51 -8.07
N THR A 56 -1.56 -10.92 -8.85
CA THR A 56 -2.30 -10.05 -9.80
C THR A 56 -3.58 -9.50 -9.19
N ASP A 57 -4.03 -10.09 -8.09
CA ASP A 57 -5.30 -9.79 -7.43
C ASP A 57 -5.10 -9.79 -5.91
N LEU A 58 -5.75 -8.87 -5.21
CA LEU A 58 -5.67 -8.74 -3.75
C LEU A 58 -7.08 -8.59 -3.17
N LEU A 59 -7.34 -9.29 -2.08
CA LEU A 59 -8.55 -9.08 -1.29
C LEU A 59 -8.33 -7.86 -0.39
N ILE A 60 -9.21 -6.87 -0.51
CA ILE A 60 -9.22 -5.69 0.34
C ILE A 60 -10.48 -5.69 1.22
N ALA A 61 -10.32 -5.22 2.45
CA ALA A 61 -11.42 -4.96 3.35
C ALA A 61 -11.31 -3.52 3.84
N PHE A 62 -12.44 -2.81 3.86
CA PHE A 62 -12.50 -1.49 4.47
C PHE A 62 -12.75 -1.66 5.98
N PRO A 63 -12.17 -0.80 6.83
CA PRO A 63 -12.34 -0.89 8.28
C PRO A 63 -13.76 -0.52 8.75
N THR A 64 -14.59 -0.01 7.84
CA THR A 64 -15.96 0.42 8.07
C THR A 64 -16.73 0.45 6.75
N ASP A 65 -18.05 0.31 6.83
CA ASP A 65 -18.97 0.36 5.70
C ASP A 65 -19.36 1.80 5.32
N ASP A 66 -19.03 2.81 6.14
CA ASP A 66 -19.31 4.22 5.84
C ASP A 66 -18.21 4.81 4.94
N PRO A 67 -18.52 5.17 3.68
CA PRO A 67 -17.54 5.70 2.72
C PRO A 67 -16.89 7.01 3.15
N GLU A 68 -17.62 7.87 3.87
CA GLU A 68 -17.11 9.17 4.32
C GLU A 68 -15.92 9.01 5.29
N MET A 69 -15.84 7.87 5.98
CA MET A 69 -14.76 7.58 6.93
C MET A 69 -13.46 7.11 6.28
N PHE A 70 -13.48 6.57 5.05
CA PHE A 70 -12.28 6.09 4.35
C PHE A 70 -11.96 6.81 3.04
N ALA A 71 -12.87 7.63 2.52
CA ALA A 71 -12.69 8.45 1.33
C ALA A 71 -13.03 9.91 1.62
N SER A 72 -12.19 10.58 2.41
CA SER A 72 -12.30 12.04 2.56
C SER A 72 -11.90 12.72 1.25
N THR A 73 -12.81 13.47 0.65
CA THR A 73 -12.57 14.27 -0.56
C THR A 73 -11.63 15.44 -0.28
#